data_AF-A0A7Y0BXQ9-F1
#
_entry.id   AF-A0A7Y0BXQ9-F1
#
_cell.length_a   1.000
_cell.length_b   1.000
_cell.length_c   1.000
_cell.angle_alpha   90.00
_cell.angle_beta   90.00
_cell.angle_gamma   90.00
#
_symmetry.space_group_name_H-M   'P 1'
#
loop_
_entity.id
_entity.type
_entity.pdbx_description
1 polymer ?
#
loop_
_entity_poly.entity_id
_entity_poly.type
_entity_poly.pdbx_seq_one_letter_code
_entity_poly.pdbx_strand_id
1 'polypeptide(L)' 'MSTTAEKLWEITRTLPEPLLAEVLDFAEFLRVKRVPIEHVPPLLRLSDLCGGLEDSLTFGAEPMAIQRKMRDEWH' A
#
# COMPACT_ATOMS: atom_id res chain seq x y z
N MET A 1 -33.90 -15.37 15.10
CA MET A 1 -32.79 -15.91 14.27
C MET A 1 -31.51 -15.48 14.95
N SER A 2 -30.70 -16.41 15.48
CA SER A 2 -29.45 -16.03 16.14
C SER A 2 -28.42 -15.55 15.12
N THR A 3 -27.67 -14.52 15.50
CA THR A 3 -26.63 -13.94 14.65
C THR A 3 -25.44 -14.90 14.54
N THR A 4 -24.62 -14.74 13.50
CA THR A 4 -23.42 -15.58 13.31
C THR A 4 -22.44 -15.43 14.48
N ALA A 5 -22.35 -14.23 15.07
CA ALA A 5 -21.51 -13.96 16.23
C ALA A 5 -22.00 -14.70 17.48
N GLU A 6 -23.32 -14.71 17.75
CA GLU A 6 -23.90 -15.46 18.87
C GLU A 6 -23.65 -16.96 18.75
N LYS A 7 -23.79 -17.52 17.53
CA LYS A 7 -23.51 -18.94 17.29
C LYS A 7 -22.05 -19.28 17.55
N LEU A 8 -21.13 -18.42 17.11
CA LEU A 8 -19.69 -18.61 17.35
C LEU A 8 -19.36 -18.53 18.83
N TRP A 9 -19.97 -17.59 19.56
CA TRP A 9 -19.76 -17.43 21.00
C TRP A 9 -20.23 -18.66 21.80
N GLU A 10 -21.41 -19.20 21.49
CA GLU A 10 -21.90 -20.42 22.17
C GLU A 10 -20.97 -21.62 21.93
N ILE A 11 -20.44 -21.75 20.71
CA ILE A 11 -19.49 -22.82 20.38
C ILE A 11 -18.18 -22.64 21.15
N THR A 12 -17.59 -21.44 21.09
CA THR A 12 -16.25 -21.20 21.66
C THR A 12 -16.25 -21.18 23.19
N ARG A 13 -17.36 -20.79 23.82
CA ARG A 13 -17.49 -20.77 25.30
C ARG A 13 -17.37 -22.15 25.94
N THR A 14 -17.66 -23.23 25.21
CA THR A 14 -17.56 -24.61 25.71
C THR A 14 -16.18 -25.25 25.49
N LEU A 15 -15.27 -24.56 24.79
CA LEU A 15 -13.96 -25.10 24.46
C LEU A 15 -12.98 -25.00 25.65
N PRO A 16 -12.08 -25.98 25.81
CA PRO A 16 -10.90 -25.86 26.67
C PRO A 16 -10.00 -24.68 26.27
N GLU A 17 -9.33 -24.09 27.26
CA GLU A 17 -8.47 -22.91 27.09
C GLU A 17 -7.44 -23.01 25.95
N PRO A 18 -6.74 -24.16 25.73
CA PRO A 18 -5.81 -24.29 24.61
C PRO A 18 -6.47 -24.12 23.23
N LEU A 19 -7.69 -24.60 23.07
CA LEU A 19 -8.43 -24.50 21.81
C LEU A 19 -9.03 -23.11 21.61
N LEU A 20 -9.34 -22.41 22.71
CA LEU A 20 -9.76 -21.01 22.63
C LEU A 20 -8.62 -20.11 22.15
N ALA A 21 -7.38 -20.37 22.59
CA ALA A 21 -6.19 -19.68 22.11
C ALA A 21 -5.99 -19.85 20.59
N GLU A 22 -6.11 -21.08 20.08
CA GLU A 22 -6.04 -21.37 18.63
C GLU A 22 -7.10 -20.60 17.81
N VAL A 23 -8.32 -20.46 18.34
CA VAL A 23 -9.38 -19.68 17.69
C VAL A 23 -9.02 -18.18 17.63
N LEU A 24 -8.41 -17.65 18.68
CA LEU A 24 -7.95 -16.26 18.73
C LEU A 24 -6.78 -16.03 17.74
N ASP A 25 -5.82 -16.94 17.71
CA ASP A 25 -4.70 -16.91 16.76
C ASP A 25 -5.19 -16.93 15.31
N PHE A 26 -6.20 -17.76 15.02
CA PHE A 26 -6.81 -17.81 13.70
C PHE A 26 -7.58 -16.53 13.36
N ALA A 27 -8.30 -15.95 14.31
CA ALA A 27 -9.00 -14.67 14.10
C ALA A 27 -8.01 -13.54 13.80
N GLU A 28 -6.86 -13.51 14.49
CA GLU A 28 -5.78 -12.57 14.23
C GLU A 28 -5.16 -12.81 12.85
N PHE A 29 -4.90 -14.06 12.46
CA PHE A 29 -4.43 -14.39 11.13
C PHE A 29 -5.37 -13.88 10.04
N LEU A 30 -6.69 -14.04 10.21
CA LEU A 30 -7.68 -13.51 9.27
C LEU A 30 -7.68 -11.99 9.24
N ARG A 31 -7.50 -11.31 10.38
CA ARG A 31 -7.37 -9.85 10.45
C ARG A 31 -6.16 -9.37 9.65
N VAL A 32 -5.01 -10.02 9.83
CA VAL A 32 -3.78 -9.71 9.08
C VAL A 32 -3.95 -9.98 7.59
N LYS A 33 -4.60 -11.07 7.20
CA LYS A 33 -4.91 -11.36 5.79
C LYS A 33 -5.94 -10.41 5.18
N ARG A 34 -6.85 -9.88 5.99
CA ARG A 34 -7.85 -8.90 5.59
C ARG A 34 -7.36 -7.46 5.65
N VAL A 35 -6.08 -7.21 5.95
CA VAL A 35 -5.46 -5.92 5.63
C VAL A 35 -5.86 -5.67 4.18
N PRO A 36 -6.70 -4.66 3.91
CA PRO A 36 -7.09 -4.37 2.55
C PRO A 36 -5.80 -4.24 1.78
N ILE A 37 -5.75 -4.77 0.58
CA ILE A 37 -4.85 -4.22 -0.42
C ILE A 37 -5.38 -2.80 -0.63
N GLU A 38 -5.09 -1.89 0.31
CA GLU A 38 -5.18 -0.46 0.10
C GLU A 38 -4.42 -0.28 -1.19
N HIS A 39 -5.18 0.16 -2.21
CA HIS A 39 -4.72 0.48 -3.55
C HIS A 39 -3.21 0.52 -3.59
N VAL A 40 -2.57 -0.58 -4.01
CA VAL A 40 -1.18 -0.49 -4.43
C VAL A 40 -1.26 0.60 -5.49
N PRO A 41 -0.75 1.83 -5.25
CA PRO A 41 -0.70 2.83 -6.29
C PRO A 41 -0.04 2.12 -7.46
N PRO A 42 -0.56 2.24 -8.69
CA PRO A 42 -0.08 1.45 -9.82
C PRO A 42 1.44 1.46 -9.72
N LEU A 43 2.02 0.27 -9.53
CA LEU A 43 3.45 0.10 -9.30
C LEU A 43 4.12 0.79 -10.48
N LEU A 44 4.48 2.07 -10.29
CA LEU A 44 5.09 2.90 -11.30
C LEU A 44 6.33 2.14 -11.69
N ARG A 45 6.30 1.54 -12.87
CA ARG A 45 7.45 0.80 -13.34
C ARG A 45 8.54 1.84 -13.58
N LEU A 46 9.80 1.47 -13.39
CA LEU A 46 10.90 2.37 -13.70
C LEU A 46 10.85 2.85 -15.16
N SER A 47 10.30 2.03 -16.06
CA SER A 47 10.00 2.40 -17.45
C SER A 47 9.00 3.55 -17.58
N ASP A 48 8.06 3.68 -16.64
CA ASP A 48 7.03 4.72 -16.64
C ASP A 48 7.59 6.06 -16.13
N LEU A 49 8.81 6.05 -15.59
CA LEU A 49 9.57 7.23 -15.15
C LEU A 49 10.68 7.61 -16.15
N CYS A 50 10.86 6.84 -17.23
CA CYS A 50 11.83 7.11 -18.29
C CYS A 50 11.22 8.04 -19.34
N GLY A 51 11.69 9.28 -19.39
CA GLY A 51 11.05 10.34 -20.20
C GLY A 51 9.91 11.01 -19.44
N GLY A 52 9.44 12.16 -19.90
CA GLY A 52 8.39 12.96 -19.27
C GLY A 52 8.89 14.23 -18.57
N LEU A 53 10.18 14.54 -18.65
CA LEU A 53 10.71 15.83 -18.16
C LEU A 53 10.67 16.92 -19.24
N GLU A 54 10.38 16.55 -20.49
CA GLU A 54 10.24 17.43 -21.64
C GLU A 54 9.09 18.44 -21.52
N ASP A 55 8.06 18.14 -20.72
CA ASP A 55 6.97 19.08 -20.44
C ASP A 55 7.15 19.79 -19.09
N SER A 56 8.25 19.50 -18.37
CA SER A 56 8.49 20.10 -17.06
C SER A 56 8.96 21.54 -17.18
N LEU A 57 8.62 22.36 -16.20
CA LEU A 57 9.04 23.76 -16.12
C LEU A 57 10.57 23.94 -16.15
N THR A 58 11.31 22.94 -15.66
CA THR A 58 12.77 23.02 -15.49
C THR A 58 13.54 22.40 -16.65
N PHE A 59 13.04 21.30 -17.22
CA PHE A 59 13.75 20.49 -18.21
C PHE A 59 13.05 20.41 -19.57
N GLY A 60 11.98 21.18 -19.77
CA GLY A 60 11.22 21.22 -21.02
C GLY A 60 11.75 22.16 -22.10
N ALA A 61 12.91 22.77 -21.88
CA ALA A 61 13.60 23.58 -22.88
C ALA A 61 14.65 22.78 -23.64
N GLU A 62 15.13 23.31 -24.77
CA GLU A 62 16.25 22.73 -25.50
C GLU A 62 17.46 22.50 -24.58
N PRO A 63 18.15 21.34 -24.65
CA PRO A 63 19.21 20.97 -23.70
C PRO A 63 20.30 22.04 -23.54
N MET A 64 20.68 22.68 -24.64
CA MET A 64 21.68 23.76 -24.63
C MET A 64 21.19 25.03 -23.93
N ALA A 65 19.89 25.31 -23.98
CA ALA A 65 19.28 26.44 -23.28
C ALA A 65 19.23 26.19 -21.76
N ILE A 66 18.90 24.96 -21.34
CA ILE A 66 18.94 24.56 -19.92
C ILE A 66 20.36 24.69 -19.38
N GLN A 67 21.35 24.13 -20.07
CA GLN A 67 22.76 24.19 -19.66
C GLN A 67 23.28 25.63 -19.55
N ARG A 68 22.90 26.50 -20.49
CA ARG A 68 23.26 27.91 -20.44
C ARG A 68 22.65 28.61 -19.22
N LYS A 69 21.35 28.42 -18.99
CA LYS A 69 20.64 29.00 -17.84
C LYS A 69 21.27 28.57 -16.51
N MET A 70 21.54 27.27 -16.33
CA MET A 70 22.16 26.76 -15.11
C MET A 70 23.57 27.31 -14.86
N ARG A 71 24.34 27.52 -15.93
CA ARG A 71 25.67 28.12 -15.84
C ARG A 71 25.60 29.61 -15.49
N ASP A 72 24.67 30.33 -16.09
CA ASP A 72 24.50 31.77 -15.88
C ASP A 72 23.89 32.07 -14.49
N GLU A 73 23.08 31.17 -13.92
CA GLU A 73 22.55 31.27 -12.55
C GLU A 73 23.61 31.06 -11.45
N TRP A 74 24.75 30.43 -11.77
CA TRP A 74 25.85 30.22 -10.82
C TRP A 74 26.82 31.40 -10.76
N HIS A 75 26.69 32.36 -11.66
CA HIS A 75 27.52 33.57 -11.76
C HIS A 75 26.81 34.80 -11.19
#